data_AF-A0A355TAH2-F1
#
_entry.id   AF-A0A355TAH2-F1
#
_cell.length_a   1.000
_cell.length_b   1.000
_cell.length_c   1.000
_cell.angle_alpha   90.00
_cell.angle_beta   90.00
_cell.angle_gamma   90.00
#
_symmetry.space_group_name_H-M   'P 1'
#
loop_
_entity.id
_entity.type
_entity.pdbx_description
1 polymer ?
#
loop_
_entity_poly.entity_id
_entity_poly.type
_entity_poly.pdbx_seq_one_letter_code
_entity_poly.pdbx_strand_id
1 'polypeptide(L)'
;MKNIRILGTGCEKCDALTEAVKASVARLGIEANIEKTSDLQSLASCGVMTTPALVIDDKVVHAGDVPDEKKLDVLLKGGSAQEEKTSCCSCCCGY
;
A
#
# COMPACT_ATOMS: atom_id res chain seq x y z
N MET A 1 -11.93 7.21 7.08
CA MET A 1 -11.38 5.93 7.59
C MET A 1 -10.61 5.29 6.46
N LYS A 2 -9.39 4.80 6.69
CA LYS A 2 -8.57 4.13 5.67
C LYS A 2 -8.69 2.61 5.80
N ASN A 3 -8.94 1.89 4.73
CA ASN A 3 -8.95 0.42 4.77
C ASN A 3 -7.58 -0.13 4.39
N ILE A 4 -6.90 -0.80 5.32
CA ILE A 4 -5.60 -1.42 5.09
C ILE A 4 -5.82 -2.92 5.01
N ARG A 5 -5.54 -3.51 3.85
CA ARG A 5 -5.66 -4.95 3.62
C ARG A 5 -4.27 -5.53 3.39
N ILE A 6 -3.95 -6.60 4.11
CA ILE A 6 -2.67 -7.29 4.02
C ILE A 6 -2.94 -8.61 3.30
N LEU A 7 -2.40 -8.71 2.09
CA LEU A 7 -2.51 -9.88 1.24
C LEU A 7 -1.24 -10.71 1.37
N GLY A 8 -1.33 -11.83 2.08
CA GLY A 8 -0.17 -12.68 2.34
C GLY A 8 -0.55 -14.12 2.66
N THR A 9 0.37 -15.03 2.34
CA THR A 9 0.25 -16.49 2.56
C THR A 9 0.61 -16.93 4.00
N GLY A 10 0.60 -16.00 4.96
CA GLY A 10 0.70 -16.37 6.39
C GLY A 10 2.12 -16.69 6.89
N CYS A 11 3.12 -15.88 6.52
CA CYS A 11 4.44 -15.93 7.17
C CYS A 11 4.54 -14.91 8.32
N GLU A 12 5.45 -15.18 9.27
CA GLU A 12 5.86 -14.31 10.39
C GLU A 12 6.04 -12.83 10.03
N LYS A 13 6.52 -12.58 8.81
CA LYS A 13 6.72 -11.25 8.22
C LYS A 13 5.42 -10.44 8.08
N CYS A 14 4.28 -11.10 7.80
CA CYS A 14 2.98 -10.44 7.66
C CYS A 14 2.45 -9.94 9.02
N ASP A 15 2.73 -10.68 10.08
CA ASP A 15 2.31 -10.31 11.43
C ASP A 15 3.11 -9.11 11.95
N ALA A 16 4.43 -9.12 11.74
CA ALA A 16 5.29 -7.97 12.03
C ALA A 16 4.84 -6.69 11.30
N LEU A 17 4.46 -6.82 10.02
CA LEU A 17 3.91 -5.71 9.24
C LEU A 17 2.61 -5.16 9.85
N THR A 18 1.71 -6.05 10.26
CA THR A 18 0.42 -5.69 10.85
C THR A 18 0.61 -4.88 12.14
N GLU A 19 1.52 -5.33 13.00
CA GLU A 19 1.87 -4.66 14.26
C GLU A 19 2.46 -3.27 14.00
N ALA A 20 3.41 -3.16 13.05
CA ALA A 20 4.03 -1.90 12.68
C ALA A 20 3.03 -0.89 12.10
N VAL A 21 2.08 -1.36 11.28
CA VAL A 21 0.96 -0.56 10.75
C VAL A 21 0.10 -0.05 11.91
N LYS A 22 -0.35 -0.94 12.80
CA LYS A 22 -1.17 -0.58 13.98
C LYS A 22 -0.49 0.49 14.81
N ALA A 23 0.79 0.30 15.13
CA ALA A 23 1.57 1.26 15.91
C ALA A 23 1.65 2.62 15.22
N SER A 24 1.86 2.64 13.90
CA SER A 24 1.98 3.89 13.13
C SER A 24 0.63 4.61 13.01
N VAL A 25 -0.45 3.88 12.76
CA VAL A 25 -1.82 4.41 12.71
C VAL A 25 -2.21 5.04 14.07
N ALA A 26 -1.89 4.36 15.17
CA ALA A 26 -2.11 4.86 16.53
C ALA A 26 -1.24 6.09 16.85
N ARG A 27 0.04 6.09 16.46
CA ARG A 27 0.95 7.25 16.62
C ARG A 27 0.49 8.48 15.86
N LEU A 28 -0.06 8.28 14.67
CA LEU A 28 -0.54 9.36 13.81
C LEU A 28 -1.98 9.79 14.13
N GLY A 29 -2.69 9.05 14.99
CA GLY A 29 -4.09 9.32 15.33
C GLY A 29 -5.04 9.18 14.13
N ILE A 30 -4.67 8.36 13.15
CA ILE A 30 -5.50 8.12 11.96
C ILE A 30 -6.40 6.93 12.24
N GLU A 31 -7.67 6.98 11.86
CA GLU A 31 -8.54 5.80 11.92
C GLU A 31 -8.34 4.94 10.66
N ALA A 32 -7.71 3.78 10.84
CA ALA A 32 -7.55 2.78 9.79
C ALA A 32 -8.04 1.39 10.23
N ASN A 33 -8.76 0.70 9.34
CA ASN A 33 -9.23 -0.67 9.53
C ASN A 33 -8.21 -1.64 8.95
N ILE A 34 -7.74 -2.63 9.72
CA ILE A 34 -6.68 -3.55 9.28
C ILE A 34 -7.29 -4.94 9.09
N GLU A 35 -7.27 -5.42 7.85
CA GLU A 35 -7.86 -6.69 7.44
C GLU A 35 -6.78 -7.59 6.83
N LYS A 36 -6.66 -8.83 7.30
CA LYS A 36 -5.69 -9.80 6.78
C LYS A 36 -6.44 -10.80 5.91
N THR A 37 -6.17 -10.79 4.60
CA THR A 37 -6.90 -11.62 3.63
C THR A 37 -5.90 -12.46 2.85
N SER A 38 -6.03 -13.78 2.93
CA SER A 38 -5.23 -14.74 2.15
C SER A 38 -5.97 -15.23 0.90
N ASP A 39 -6.95 -14.46 0.44
CA ASP A 39 -7.86 -14.90 -0.60
C ASP A 39 -7.20 -14.83 -1.98
N LEU A 40 -7.04 -15.99 -2.60
CA LEU A 40 -6.44 -16.13 -3.93
C LEU A 40 -7.18 -15.32 -4.99
N GLN A 41 -8.50 -15.08 -4.85
CA GLN A 41 -9.23 -14.24 -5.80
C GLN A 41 -8.86 -12.77 -5.68
N SER A 42 -8.60 -12.28 -4.46
CA SER A 42 -8.16 -10.90 -4.24
C SER A 42 -6.76 -10.68 -4.80
N LEU A 43 -5.88 -11.68 -4.69
CA LEU A 43 -4.52 -11.65 -5.25
C LEU A 43 -4.53 -11.60 -6.79
N ALA A 44 -5.34 -12.46 -7.42
CA ALA A 44 -5.48 -12.50 -8.88
C ALA A 44 -6.08 -11.20 -9.44
N SER A 45 -7.08 -10.63 -8.76
CA SER A 45 -7.72 -9.38 -9.18
C SER A 45 -6.80 -8.17 -9.02
N CYS A 46 -5.90 -8.18 -8.04
CA CYS A 46 -4.91 -7.11 -7.82
C CYS A 46 -3.61 -7.29 -8.61
N GLY A 47 -3.45 -8.37 -9.39
CA GLY A 47 -2.22 -8.64 -10.15
C GLY A 47 -0.99 -8.90 -9.28
N VAL A 48 -1.18 -9.29 -8.02
CA VAL A 48 -0.07 -9.52 -7.07
C VAL A 48 0.53 -10.90 -7.36
N MET A 49 1.60 -10.92 -8.16
CA MET A 49 2.39 -12.13 -8.45
C MET A 49 3.33 -12.51 -7.29
N THR A 50 3.64 -11.55 -6.40
CA THR A 50 4.58 -11.74 -5.30
C THR A 50 3.96 -11.24 -3.99
N THR A 51 3.69 -12.18 -3.09
CA THR A 51 3.24 -11.91 -1.73
C THR A 51 4.46 -11.81 -0.80
N PRO A 52 4.43 -10.96 0.25
CA PRO A 52 3.30 -10.19 0.77
C PRO A 52 3.02 -8.87 0.03
N ALA A 53 1.75 -8.44 0.02
CA ALA A 53 1.32 -7.15 -0.52
C ALA A 53 0.49 -6.36 0.48
N LEU A 54 0.70 -5.04 0.49
CA LEU A 54 -0.01 -4.06 1.31
C LEU A 54 -0.93 -3.23 0.41
N VAL A 55 -2.20 -3.27 0.74
CA VAL A 55 -3.26 -2.54 0.04
C VAL A 55 -3.83 -1.49 1.00
N ILE A 56 -3.99 -0.26 0.54
CA ILE A 56 -4.65 0.81 1.28
C ILE A 56 -5.75 1.37 0.37
N ASP A 57 -6.98 1.40 0.86
CA ASP A 57 -8.15 1.92 0.14
C ASP A 57 -8.38 1.20 -1.21
N ASP A 58 -8.28 -0.14 -1.18
CA ASP A 58 -8.35 -1.04 -2.35
C ASP A 58 -7.29 -0.76 -3.45
N LYS A 59 -6.25 0.02 -3.10
CA LYS A 59 -5.11 0.30 -3.96
C LYS A 59 -3.85 -0.36 -3.43
N VAL A 60 -3.15 -1.10 -4.30
CA VAL A 60 -1.84 -1.68 -3.96
C VAL A 60 -0.82 -0.56 -3.82
N VAL A 61 -0.34 -0.34 -2.58
CA VAL A 61 0.69 0.67 -2.30
C VAL A 61 2.08 0.05 -2.25
N HIS A 62 2.15 -1.26 -1.98
CA HIS A 62 3.39 -2.00 -1.91
C HIS A 62 3.15 -3.49 -2.18
N ALA A 63 4.05 -4.14 -2.91
CA ALA A 63 4.00 -5.57 -3.18
C ALA A 63 5.41 -6.15 -3.27
N GLY A 64 5.60 -7.35 -2.71
CA GLY A 64 6.82 -8.13 -2.85
C GLY A 64 7.82 -8.04 -1.69
N ASP A 65 7.65 -7.12 -0.73
CA ASP A 65 8.55 -6.98 0.42
C ASP A 65 7.84 -6.38 1.66
N VAL A 66 8.50 -6.43 2.82
CA VAL A 66 8.02 -5.81 4.07
C VAL A 66 8.56 -4.39 4.15
N PRO A 67 7.72 -3.34 3.97
CA PRO A 67 8.18 -1.97 4.08
C PRO A 67 8.64 -1.66 5.51
N ASP A 68 9.74 -0.92 5.60
CA ASP A 68 10.32 -0.43 6.85
C ASP A 68 9.35 0.55 7.57
N GLU A 69 9.52 0.71 8.89
CA GLU A 69 8.66 1.59 9.71
C GLU A 69 8.57 3.02 9.15
N LYS A 70 9.70 3.58 8.71
CA LYS A 70 9.74 4.92 8.09
C LYS A 70 8.95 4.98 6.79
N LYS A 71 8.98 3.89 6.01
CA LYS A 71 8.24 3.79 4.75
C LYS A 71 6.75 3.72 5.02
N LEU A 72 6.34 2.99 6.06
CA LEU A 72 4.96 2.89 6.53
C LEU A 72 4.36 4.24 6.88
N ASP A 73 5.06 5.06 7.66
CA ASP A 73 4.64 6.44 7.94
C ASP A 73 4.43 7.27 6.67
N VAL A 74 5.35 7.13 5.70
CA VAL A 74 5.25 7.84 4.41
C VAL A 74 4.08 7.33 3.58
N LEU A 75 3.83 6.02 3.53
CA LEU A 75 2.70 5.43 2.79
C LEU A 75 1.36 5.82 3.42
N LEU A 76 1.28 5.82 4.76
CA LEU A 76 0.10 6.23 5.51
C LEU A 76 -0.19 7.73 5.36
N LYS A 77 0.85 8.57 5.32
CA LYS A 77 0.71 10.03 5.10
C LYS A 77 0.50 10.40 3.63
N GLY A 78 1.13 9.67 2.72
CA GLY A 78 1.26 9.99 1.30
C GLY A 78 0.40 9.17 0.36
N GLY A 79 -0.77 8.69 0.81
CA GLY A 79 -1.75 7.89 0.05
C GLY A 79 -2.35 8.55 -1.20
N SER A 80 -1.65 9.50 -1.82
CA SER A 80 -1.98 10.12 -3.09
C SER A 80 -0.76 10.04 -4.02
N ALA A 81 -0.42 8.83 -4.44
CA ALA A 81 0.38 8.61 -5.64
C ALA A 81 -0.45 7.76 -6.61
N GLN A 82 -1.49 8.35 -7.18
CA GLN A 82 -1.80 8.06 -8.58
C GLN A 82 -1.15 9.21 -9.32
N GLU A 83 0.03 8.90 -9.86
CA GLU A 83 0.58 9.46 -11.09
C GLU A 83 -0.03 10.79 -11.53
N GLU A 84 0.62 11.88 -11.14
CA GLU A 84 0.62 13.08 -11.97
C GLU A 84 2.05 13.29 -12.49
N LYS A 85 2.34 12.69 -13.64
CA LYS A 85 3.04 13.42 -14.70
C LYS A 85 2.27 13.22 -15.99
N THR A 86 1.13 13.92 -16.01
CA THR A 86 0.54 14.51 -17.20
C THR A 86 1.64 14.97 -18.16
N SER A 87 1.65 14.34 -19.32
CA SER A 87 1.91 14.95 -20.62
C SER A 87 2.10 16.48 -20.57
N CYS A 88 3.34 16.94 -20.53
CA CYS A 88 3.67 18.31 -20.93
C CYS A 88 5.11 18.35 -21.44
N CYS A 89 5.27 18.15 -22.75
CA CYS A 89 6.08 19.07 -23.56
C CYS A 89 5.59 19.02 -25.01
N SER A 90 4.38 19.53 -25.22
CA SER A 90 4.00 20.09 -26.52
C SER A 90 4.80 21.39 -26.72
N CYS A 91 6.09 21.26 -27.02
CA CYS A 91 6.91 22.32 -27.58
C CYS A 91 7.44 21.83 -28.93
N CYS A 92 6.55 21.86 -29.92
CA CYS A 92 6.89 22.01 -31.34
C CYS A 92 5.92 23.02 -31.99
N CYS A 93 5.65 24.13 -31.28
CA CYS A 93 5.49 25.42 -31.95
C CYS A 93 6.94 25.87 -32.20
N GLY A 94 7.43 25.95 -33.43
CA GLY A 94 6.86 26.79 -34.47
C GLY A 94 7.49 28.18 -34.41
N TYR A 95 8.83 28.25 -34.35
CA TYR A 95 9.66 29.29 -34.96
C TYR A 95 11.13 28.84 -34.97
#